data_AF-A0A926JEI1-F1
#
_entry.id   AF-A0A926JEI1-F1
#
_cell.length_a   1.000
_cell.length_b   1.000
_cell.length_c   1.000
_cell.angle_alpha   90.00
_cell.angle_beta   90.00
_cell.angle_gamma   90.00
#
_symmetry.space_group_name_H-M   'P 1'
#
loop_
_entity.id
_entity.type
_entity.pdbx_description
1 polymer ?
#
loop_
_entity_poly.entity_id
_entity_poly.type
_entity_poly.pdbx_seq_one_letter_code
_entity_poly.pdbx_strand_id
1 'polypeptide(L)'
;MQGSPVPNEHETVGAYALGILDDAEATAFEAHLATCEWCAQQLDELAGMEPMMAALADLPGAGTPAIGESLSAKPSPRLVEKLVDDLAERRAKKRRRSFYMVAAAGALIVGGPFVAVATNGADSGGGGTGGNRTVAANPAQEAFNLMTEKVSATDPNSGVSATVAVEPNPHGSNAVLELKNVKGPLKCSLIGVGKNGERETYVTWAVPKWGYGIPNAKTDQAKKPLYIQGGGSFQPNEIDKYEVMTTDGKLLVELDA
;
A
#
# COMPACT_ATOMS: atom_id res chain seq x y z
N MET A 1 10.22 -12.71 -32.12
CA MET A 1 10.95 -12.70 -30.83
C MET A 1 10.76 -11.31 -30.27
N GLN A 2 9.65 -11.08 -29.56
CA GLN A 2 9.35 -9.78 -28.94
C GLN A 2 9.79 -9.86 -27.49
N GLY A 3 10.74 -9.00 -27.11
CA GLY A 3 11.28 -8.90 -25.75
C GLY A 3 10.19 -8.58 -24.74
N SER A 4 10.34 -9.17 -23.56
CA SER A 4 9.52 -8.87 -22.39
C SER A 4 9.63 -7.38 -22.04
N PRO A 5 8.62 -6.77 -21.40
CA PRO A 5 8.73 -5.41 -20.90
C PRO A 5 9.88 -5.36 -19.89
N VAL A 6 10.84 -4.45 -20.08
CA VAL A 6 12.00 -4.29 -19.21
C VAL A 6 11.49 -4.00 -17.79
N PRO A 7 11.73 -4.89 -16.80
CA PRO A 7 11.43 -4.61 -15.40
C PRO A 7 12.26 -3.39 -14.96
N ASN A 8 11.85 -2.72 -13.89
CA ASN A 8 12.51 -1.52 -13.39
C ASN A 8 14.04 -1.77 -13.27
N GLU A 9 14.88 -0.93 -13.89
CA GLU A 9 16.35 -1.12 -13.95
C GLU A 9 17.01 -1.17 -12.56
N HIS A 10 16.30 -0.73 -11.51
CA HIS A 10 16.70 -0.87 -10.11
C HIS A 10 16.47 -2.28 -9.53
N GLU A 11 15.55 -3.06 -10.11
CA GLU A 11 15.27 -4.46 -9.71
C GLU A 11 16.25 -5.45 -10.36
N THR A 12 16.98 -5.05 -11.40
CA THR A 12 17.91 -5.93 -12.13
C THR A 12 19.31 -6.00 -11.53
N VAL A 13 19.61 -5.18 -10.51
CA VAL A 13 20.92 -5.13 -9.82
C VAL A 13 21.35 -6.51 -9.30
N GLY A 14 20.44 -7.22 -8.61
CA GLY A 14 20.72 -8.55 -8.06
C GLY A 14 20.89 -9.61 -9.15
N ALA A 15 20.13 -9.51 -10.24
CA ALA A 15 20.25 -10.45 -11.35
C ALA A 15 21.56 -10.23 -12.14
N TYR A 16 22.05 -8.98 -12.21
CA TYR A 16 23.36 -8.64 -12.80
C TYR A 16 24.50 -9.20 -11.95
N ALA A 17 24.45 -9.02 -10.62
CA ALA A 17 25.43 -9.56 -9.69
C ALA A 17 25.51 -11.10 -9.72
N LEU A 18 24.38 -11.78 -9.97
CA LEU A 18 24.33 -13.24 -10.10
C LEU A 18 24.67 -13.75 -11.51
N GLY A 19 24.93 -12.85 -12.48
CA GLY A 19 25.25 -13.22 -13.87
C GLY A 19 24.09 -13.88 -14.63
N ILE A 20 22.85 -13.56 -14.30
CA ILE A 20 21.64 -14.19 -14.88
C ILE A 20 21.08 -13.38 -16.07
N LEU A 21 21.51 -12.13 -16.27
CA LEU A 21 21.09 -11.30 -17.40
C LEU A 21 21.65 -11.81 -18.73
N ASP A 22 20.89 -11.62 -19.81
CA ASP A 22 21.42 -11.76 -21.15
C ASP A 22 22.31 -10.57 -21.58
N ASP A 23 23.08 -10.73 -22.65
CA ASP A 23 24.05 -9.72 -23.10
C ASP A 23 23.43 -8.34 -23.39
N ALA A 24 22.18 -8.31 -23.88
CA ALA A 24 21.49 -7.08 -24.21
C ALA A 24 20.98 -6.37 -22.94
N GLU A 25 20.45 -7.14 -21.99
CA GLU A 25 20.02 -6.65 -20.67
C GLU A 25 21.21 -6.14 -19.85
N ALA A 26 22.33 -6.86 -19.86
CA ALA A 26 23.55 -6.46 -19.17
C ALA A 26 24.10 -5.13 -19.70
N THR A 27 24.14 -4.96 -21.03
CA THR A 27 24.60 -3.72 -21.66
C THR A 27 23.70 -2.53 -21.31
N ALA A 28 22.38 -2.74 -21.28
CA ALA A 28 21.43 -1.70 -20.90
C ALA A 28 21.60 -1.30 -19.42
N PHE A 29 21.81 -2.29 -18.55
CA PHE A 29 22.05 -2.04 -17.13
C PHE A 29 23.38 -1.32 -16.87
N GLU A 30 24.46 -1.64 -17.60
CA GLU A 30 25.74 -0.93 -17.50
C GLU A 30 25.65 0.55 -17.91
N ALA A 31 24.84 0.85 -18.92
CA ALA A 31 24.55 2.24 -19.30
C ALA A 31 23.81 2.99 -18.18
N HIS A 32 22.90 2.32 -17.48
CA HIS A 32 22.22 2.88 -16.30
C HIS A 32 23.18 3.08 -15.13
N LEU A 33 24.05 2.10 -14.84
CA LEU A 33 25.05 2.16 -13.77
C LEU A 33 25.95 3.38 -13.89
N ALA A 34 26.33 3.78 -15.11
CA ALA A 34 27.14 4.96 -15.35
C ALA A 34 26.48 6.28 -14.90
N THR A 35 25.18 6.27 -14.64
CA THR A 35 24.38 7.47 -14.31
C THR A 35 23.63 7.40 -12.98
N CYS A 36 23.64 6.24 -12.30
CA CYS A 36 22.91 6.04 -11.04
C CYS A 36 23.82 5.60 -9.89
N GLU A 37 24.08 6.53 -8.97
CA GLU A 37 24.93 6.30 -7.78
C GLU A 37 24.33 5.27 -6.81
N TRP A 38 22.99 5.18 -6.73
CA TRP A 38 22.31 4.21 -5.88
C TRP A 38 22.55 2.75 -6.34
N CYS A 39 22.47 2.48 -7.65
CA CYS A 39 22.74 1.16 -8.20
C CYS A 39 24.22 0.78 -8.04
N ALA A 40 25.14 1.73 -8.19
CA ALA A 40 26.57 1.51 -7.94
C ALA A 40 26.84 1.12 -6.48
N GLN A 41 26.21 1.82 -5.52
CA GLN A 41 26.37 1.52 -4.10
C GLN A 41 25.77 0.16 -3.70
N GLN A 42 24.63 -0.21 -4.30
CA GLN A 42 24.05 -1.55 -4.08
C GLN A 42 24.92 -2.67 -4.64
N LEU A 43 25.53 -2.49 -5.83
CA LEU A 43 26.48 -3.48 -6.36
C LEU A 43 27.72 -3.63 -5.47
N ASP A 44 28.25 -2.55 -4.92
CA ASP A 44 29.41 -2.58 -4.02
C ASP A 44 29.08 -3.30 -2.70
N GLU A 45 27.87 -3.11 -2.16
CA GLU A 45 27.38 -3.83 -0.99
C GLU A 45 27.26 -5.35 -1.25
N LEU A 46 26.80 -5.73 -2.44
CA LEU A 46 26.74 -7.14 -2.85
C LEU A 46 28.13 -7.74 -3.08
N ALA A 47 29.04 -7.00 -3.72
CA ALA A 47 30.44 -7.41 -3.90
C ALA A 47 31.16 -7.56 -2.55
N GLY A 48 30.81 -6.75 -1.55
CA GLY A 48 31.29 -6.88 -0.18
C GLY A 48 30.96 -8.22 0.51
N MET A 49 29.96 -8.96 0.02
CA MET A 49 29.60 -10.29 0.52
C MET A 49 30.30 -11.45 -0.22
N GLU A 50 30.90 -11.20 -1.39
CA GLU A 50 31.69 -12.19 -2.14
C GLU A 50 32.86 -12.80 -1.35
N PRO A 51 33.70 -12.04 -0.60
CA PRO A 51 34.79 -12.65 0.15
C PRO A 51 34.29 -13.56 1.29
N MET A 52 33.10 -13.29 1.84
CA MET A 52 32.49 -14.17 2.85
C MET A 52 31.96 -15.46 2.19
N MET A 53 31.32 -15.36 1.02
CA MET A 53 30.87 -16.53 0.27
C MET A 53 32.04 -17.38 -0.27
N ALA A 54 33.14 -16.75 -0.70
CA ALA A 54 34.36 -17.44 -1.12
C ALA A 54 35.01 -18.19 0.05
N ALA A 55 35.05 -17.58 1.25
CA ALA A 55 35.53 -18.26 2.46
C ALA A 55 34.65 -19.46 2.86
N LEU A 56 33.34 -19.39 2.59
CA LEU A 56 32.45 -20.54 2.75
C LEU A 56 32.67 -21.63 1.69
N ALA A 57 32.95 -21.27 0.43
CA ALA A 57 33.20 -22.24 -0.64
C ALA A 57 34.47 -23.09 -0.39
N ASP A 58 35.46 -22.54 0.31
CA ASP A 58 36.70 -23.23 0.69
C ASP A 58 36.55 -24.17 1.90
N LEU A 59 35.38 -24.20 2.56
CA LEU A 59 35.11 -25.14 3.65
C LEU A 59 34.74 -26.53 3.07
N PRO A 60 35.42 -27.61 3.53
CA PRO A 60 35.08 -28.96 3.09
C PRO A 60 33.65 -29.32 3.53
N GLY A 61 32.75 -29.46 2.55
CA GLY A 61 31.33 -29.75 2.76
C GLY A 61 30.37 -28.67 2.27
N ALA A 62 30.86 -27.46 1.97
CA ALA A 62 30.05 -26.33 1.50
C ALA A 62 29.41 -26.52 0.11
N GLY A 63 29.97 -27.41 -0.71
CA GLY A 63 29.43 -27.79 -2.03
C GLY A 63 28.44 -28.96 -2.01
N THR A 64 28.04 -29.47 -0.85
CA THR A 64 27.06 -30.57 -0.79
C THR A 64 25.63 -30.02 -0.92
N PRO A 65 24.78 -30.57 -1.80
CA PRO A 65 23.42 -30.06 -2.05
C PRO A 65 22.53 -30.03 -0.79
N ALA A 66 22.90 -30.76 0.27
CA ALA A 66 22.17 -30.84 1.53
C ALA A 66 22.00 -29.50 2.27
N ILE A 67 22.98 -28.58 2.18
CA ILE A 67 22.89 -27.26 2.83
C ILE A 67 22.05 -26.27 2.00
N GLY A 68 22.10 -26.37 0.67
CA GLY A 68 21.20 -25.62 -0.22
C GLY A 68 19.73 -26.02 -0.05
N GLU A 69 19.46 -27.30 0.17
CA GLU A 69 18.11 -27.81 0.46
C GLU A 69 17.60 -27.49 1.86
N SER A 70 18.50 -27.22 2.81
CA SER A 70 18.14 -26.83 4.18
C SER A 70 17.89 -25.32 4.32
N LEU A 71 18.53 -24.50 3.49
CA LEU A 71 18.38 -23.03 3.49
C LEU A 71 17.35 -22.54 2.46
N SER A 72 17.09 -23.32 1.41
CA SER A 72 15.98 -23.08 0.49
C SER A 72 14.71 -23.61 1.13
N ALA A 73 13.87 -22.73 1.70
CA ALA A 73 12.51 -23.06 2.08
C ALA A 73 11.71 -23.49 0.84
N LYS A 74 11.88 -24.76 0.42
CA LYS A 74 11.25 -25.32 -0.77
C LYS A 74 9.74 -25.35 -0.49
N PRO A 75 8.92 -24.56 -1.20
CA PRO A 75 7.49 -24.60 -1.01
C PRO A 75 7.00 -26.01 -1.28
N SER A 76 6.08 -26.51 -0.47
CA SER A 76 5.54 -27.85 -0.66
C SER A 76 5.05 -28.01 -2.12
N PRO A 77 5.23 -29.19 -2.76
CA PRO A 77 4.92 -29.38 -4.19
C PRO A 77 3.48 -28.97 -4.55
N ARG A 78 2.55 -29.16 -3.61
CA ARG A 78 1.13 -28.78 -3.75
C ARG A 78 0.90 -27.27 -3.82
N LEU A 79 1.77 -26.46 -3.21
CA LEU A 79 1.71 -25.00 -3.28
C LEU A 79 2.20 -24.50 -4.63
N VAL A 80 3.24 -25.14 -5.18
CA VAL A 80 3.77 -24.83 -6.52
C VAL A 80 2.75 -25.21 -7.58
N GLU A 81 2.15 -26.39 -7.49
CA GLU A 81 1.07 -26.83 -8.40
C GLU A 81 -0.13 -25.88 -8.33
N LYS A 82 -0.58 -25.49 -7.12
CA LYS A 82 -1.66 -24.51 -6.97
C LYS A 82 -1.34 -23.15 -7.58
N LEU A 83 -0.11 -22.66 -7.42
CA LEU A 83 0.30 -21.37 -7.98
C LEU A 83 0.41 -21.43 -9.51
N VAL A 84 0.89 -22.55 -10.06
CA VAL A 84 0.96 -22.77 -11.51
C VAL A 84 -0.45 -22.90 -12.11
N ASP A 85 -1.35 -23.62 -11.44
CA ASP A 85 -2.76 -23.76 -11.86
C ASP A 85 -3.52 -22.42 -11.75
N ASP A 86 -3.34 -21.67 -10.65
CA ASP A 86 -3.93 -20.34 -10.50
C ASP A 86 -3.42 -19.37 -11.59
N LEU A 87 -2.14 -19.46 -11.95
CA LEU A 87 -1.57 -18.67 -13.04
C LEU A 87 -2.09 -19.12 -14.41
N ALA A 88 -2.26 -20.42 -14.65
CA ALA A 88 -2.84 -20.95 -15.87
C ALA A 88 -4.31 -20.52 -16.03
N GLU A 89 -5.11 -20.57 -14.97
CA GLU A 89 -6.49 -20.09 -14.95
C GLU A 89 -6.59 -18.59 -15.15
N ARG A 90 -5.74 -17.79 -14.49
CA ARG A 90 -5.68 -16.33 -14.70
C ARG A 90 -5.27 -15.99 -16.13
N ARG A 91 -4.32 -16.72 -16.72
CA ARG A 91 -3.88 -16.53 -18.11
C ARG A 91 -4.98 -16.92 -19.10
N ALA A 92 -5.70 -18.01 -18.84
CA ALA A 92 -6.86 -18.42 -19.64
C ALA A 92 -8.01 -17.40 -19.56
N LYS A 93 -8.31 -16.87 -18.36
CA LYS A 93 -9.34 -15.85 -18.15
C LYS A 93 -8.96 -14.52 -18.81
N LYS A 94 -7.69 -14.11 -18.72
CA LYS A 94 -7.15 -12.93 -19.40
C LYS A 94 -7.19 -13.09 -20.92
N ARG A 95 -6.85 -14.27 -21.46
CA ARG A 95 -6.91 -14.55 -22.91
C ARG A 95 -8.34 -14.55 -23.44
N ARG A 96 -9.32 -15.09 -22.67
CA ARG A 96 -10.75 -15.00 -23.03
C ARG A 96 -11.24 -13.55 -23.01
N ARG A 97 -10.95 -12.78 -21.95
CA ARG A 97 -11.27 -11.33 -21.88
C ARG A 97 -10.62 -10.53 -23.02
N SER A 98 -9.37 -10.84 -23.35
CA SER A 98 -8.64 -10.24 -24.48
C SER A 98 -9.29 -10.57 -25.82
N PHE A 99 -9.74 -11.81 -26.03
CA PHE A 99 -10.47 -12.19 -27.24
C PHE A 99 -11.81 -11.44 -27.37
N TYR A 100 -12.54 -11.25 -26.27
CA TYR A 100 -13.77 -10.43 -26.26
C TYR A 100 -13.48 -8.93 -26.52
N MET A 101 -12.35 -8.41 -26.04
CA MET A 101 -11.93 -7.02 -26.31
C MET A 101 -11.50 -6.81 -27.78
N VAL A 102 -10.82 -7.78 -28.39
CA VAL A 102 -10.44 -7.72 -29.82
C VAL A 102 -11.68 -7.87 -30.72
N ALA A 103 -12.66 -8.69 -30.33
CA ALA A 103 -13.96 -8.76 -31.01
C ALA A 103 -14.75 -7.44 -30.90
N ALA A 104 -14.70 -6.76 -29.75
CA ALA A 104 -15.34 -5.45 -29.57
C ALA A 104 -14.67 -4.33 -30.39
N ALA A 105 -13.35 -4.37 -30.58
CA ALA A 105 -12.63 -3.42 -31.44
C ALA A 105 -12.98 -3.60 -32.93
N GLY A 106 -13.29 -4.83 -33.38
CA GLY A 106 -13.78 -5.08 -34.74
C GLY A 106 -15.20 -4.55 -34.98
N ALA A 107 -16.07 -4.60 -33.97
CA ALA A 107 -17.45 -4.10 -34.07
C ALA A 107 -17.55 -2.56 -34.05
N LEU A 108 -16.61 -1.87 -33.37
CA LEU A 108 -16.59 -0.41 -33.28
C LEU A 108 -16.11 0.31 -34.56
N ILE A 109 -15.62 -0.42 -35.57
CA ILE A 109 -15.25 0.16 -36.88
C ILE A 109 -16.46 0.20 -37.84
N VAL A 110 -17.57 -0.49 -37.54
CA VAL A 110 -18.75 -0.56 -38.43
C VAL A 110 -20.00 0.12 -37.86
N GLY A 111 -20.06 0.40 -36.55
CA GLY A 111 -21.25 0.99 -35.92
C GLY A 111 -21.01 2.39 -35.36
N GLY A 112 -21.27 3.42 -36.18
CA GLY A 112 -21.37 4.81 -35.73
C GLY A 112 -22.51 5.06 -34.71
N PRO A 113 -22.56 6.26 -34.11
CA PRO A 113 -23.08 6.45 -32.74
C PRO A 113 -24.60 6.66 -32.72
N PHE A 114 -25.33 5.81 -32.00
CA PHE A 114 -26.72 6.11 -31.63
C PHE A 114 -27.14 5.46 -30.30
N VAL A 115 -27.73 6.31 -29.45
CA VAL A 115 -28.63 6.04 -28.32
C VAL A 115 -28.02 5.67 -26.96
N ALA A 116 -28.13 6.64 -26.05
CA ALA A 116 -28.14 6.46 -24.61
C ALA A 116 -29.47 5.84 -24.14
N VAL A 117 -29.41 4.74 -23.38
CA VAL A 117 -30.40 4.36 -22.35
C VAL A 117 -29.67 3.66 -21.21
N ALA A 118 -30.04 4.03 -19.99
CA ALA A 118 -29.48 3.65 -18.71
C ALA A 118 -29.48 2.15 -18.41
N THR A 119 -28.39 1.67 -17.80
CA THR A 119 -28.41 0.59 -16.81
C THR A 119 -27.48 0.94 -15.65
N ASN A 120 -28.03 0.94 -14.45
CA ASN A 120 -27.27 0.94 -13.20
C ASN A 120 -26.68 -0.46 -13.00
N GLY A 121 -25.40 -0.53 -12.67
CA GLY A 121 -24.73 -1.78 -12.34
C GLY A 121 -23.26 -1.52 -12.10
N ALA A 122 -22.82 -1.77 -10.86
CA ALA A 122 -21.46 -1.61 -10.36
C ALA A 122 -20.39 -2.22 -11.29
N ASP A 123 -19.25 -1.54 -11.40
CA ASP A 123 -17.88 -2.09 -11.47
C ASP A 123 -16.92 -0.98 -11.94
N SER A 124 -16.23 -0.34 -11.00
CA SER A 124 -15.22 0.69 -11.30
C SER A 124 -13.91 0.04 -11.75
N GLY A 125 -13.72 -0.01 -13.07
CA GLY A 125 -12.48 -0.44 -13.71
C GLY A 125 -12.12 0.39 -14.94
N GLY A 126 -11.45 1.53 -14.71
CA GLY A 126 -10.37 2.07 -15.56
C GLY A 126 -10.69 2.71 -16.92
N GLY A 127 -10.44 4.02 -17.01
CA GLY A 127 -9.59 4.59 -18.06
C GLY A 127 -10.21 5.53 -19.09
N GLY A 128 -9.85 6.82 -19.01
CA GLY A 128 -9.62 7.65 -20.19
C GLY A 128 -10.19 9.07 -20.17
N THR A 129 -9.29 10.06 -20.04
CA THR A 129 -9.13 11.28 -20.88
C THR A 129 -8.75 12.52 -20.07
N GLY A 130 -7.86 13.34 -20.65
CA GLY A 130 -7.12 14.42 -20.01
C GLY A 130 -8.00 15.41 -19.24
N GLY A 131 -7.79 15.45 -17.93
CA GLY A 131 -8.29 16.50 -17.05
C GLY A 131 -7.11 17.13 -16.33
N ASN A 132 -7.02 18.45 -16.42
CA ASN A 132 -6.27 19.35 -15.54
C ASN A 132 -6.03 18.70 -14.16
N ARG A 133 -4.78 18.57 -13.70
CA ARG A 133 -4.47 18.06 -12.35
C ARG A 133 -5.02 19.04 -11.33
N THR A 134 -6.31 18.93 -11.04
CA THR A 134 -6.91 19.42 -9.82
C THR A 134 -6.11 18.81 -8.68
N VAL A 135 -5.66 19.67 -7.75
CA VAL A 135 -4.99 19.24 -6.51
C VAL A 135 -5.78 18.06 -5.97
N ALA A 136 -5.13 16.89 -5.90
CA ALA A 136 -5.76 15.64 -5.50
C ALA A 136 -6.54 15.91 -4.21
N ALA A 137 -7.84 15.65 -4.24
CA ALA A 137 -8.64 15.60 -3.04
C ALA A 137 -7.94 14.66 -2.04
N ASN A 138 -7.96 15.01 -0.75
CA ASN A 138 -7.42 14.11 0.27
C ASN A 138 -8.30 12.85 0.27
N PRO A 139 -7.81 11.67 -0.17
CA PRO A 139 -8.65 10.48 -0.32
C PRO A 139 -9.27 10.04 1.01
N ALA A 140 -8.60 10.30 2.14
CA ALA A 140 -9.17 10.05 3.47
C ALA A 140 -10.36 10.99 3.75
N GLN A 141 -10.31 12.26 3.32
CA GLN A 141 -11.44 13.17 3.49
C GLN A 141 -12.64 12.76 2.64
N GLU A 142 -12.40 12.30 1.41
CA GLU A 142 -13.48 11.78 0.56
C GLU A 142 -14.13 10.53 1.15
N ALA A 143 -13.32 9.56 1.60
CA ALA A 143 -13.80 8.37 2.30
C ALA A 143 -14.62 8.75 3.54
N PHE A 144 -14.11 9.65 4.38
CA PHE A 144 -14.81 10.14 5.56
C PHE A 144 -16.19 10.73 5.22
N ASN A 145 -16.32 11.46 4.11
CA ASN A 145 -17.58 12.07 3.71
C ASN A 145 -18.62 11.04 3.22
N LEU A 146 -18.17 9.89 2.71
CA LEU A 146 -19.04 8.82 2.22
C LEU A 146 -19.53 7.88 3.34
N MET A 147 -18.72 7.71 4.39
CA MET A 147 -19.07 6.89 5.55
C MET A 147 -20.24 7.49 6.35
N THR A 148 -21.18 6.65 6.77
CA THR A 148 -22.37 7.09 7.52
C THR A 148 -22.26 6.89 9.02
N GLU A 149 -21.59 5.83 9.47
CA GLU A 149 -21.39 5.53 10.89
C GLU A 149 -20.21 6.37 11.41
N LYS A 150 -20.54 7.36 12.25
CA LYS A 150 -19.56 8.28 12.83
C LYS A 150 -19.81 8.49 14.31
N VAL A 151 -18.74 8.40 15.09
CA VAL A 151 -18.73 8.73 16.51
C VAL A 151 -17.84 9.94 16.72
N SER A 152 -18.26 10.87 17.59
CA SER A 152 -17.56 12.13 17.82
C SER A 152 -17.40 12.40 19.29
N ALA A 153 -16.25 12.92 19.68
CA ALA A 153 -16.03 13.43 21.03
C ALA A 153 -15.08 14.63 21.03
N THR A 154 -15.13 15.41 22.10
CA THR A 154 -14.18 16.49 22.36
C THR A 154 -13.74 16.38 23.80
N ASP A 155 -12.44 16.27 24.02
CA ASP A 155 -11.89 16.19 25.37
C ASP A 155 -11.83 17.59 25.99
N PRO A 156 -12.39 17.80 27.20
CA PRO A 156 -12.43 19.11 27.84
C PRO A 156 -11.06 19.57 28.36
N ASN A 157 -10.11 18.65 28.60
CA ASN A 157 -8.80 18.98 29.17
C ASN A 157 -7.80 19.40 28.09
N SER A 158 -7.78 18.67 26.97
CA SER A 158 -6.91 18.90 25.83
C SER A 158 -7.52 19.87 24.82
N GLY A 159 -8.85 19.95 24.77
CA GLY A 159 -9.61 20.67 23.75
C GLY A 159 -9.62 20.00 22.39
N VAL A 160 -9.00 18.82 22.24
CA VAL A 160 -8.93 18.07 20.98
C VAL A 160 -10.31 17.50 20.66
N SER A 161 -10.75 17.69 19.43
CA SER A 161 -12.01 17.14 18.91
C SER A 161 -11.69 16.10 17.85
N ALA A 162 -12.31 14.93 17.96
CA ALA A 162 -12.16 13.83 17.04
C ALA A 162 -13.52 13.33 16.57
N THR A 163 -13.56 12.92 15.31
CA THR A 163 -14.66 12.14 14.74
C THR A 163 -14.07 10.91 14.08
N VAL A 164 -14.50 9.71 14.48
CA VAL A 164 -14.12 8.45 13.84
C VAL A 164 -15.29 7.97 13.01
N ALA A 165 -15.07 7.82 11.71
CA ALA A 165 -15.97 7.12 10.81
C ALA A 165 -15.48 5.68 10.64
N VAL A 166 -16.37 4.69 10.72
CA VAL A 166 -15.98 3.27 10.65
C VAL A 166 -16.85 2.52 9.64
N GLU A 167 -16.24 1.57 8.93
CA GLU A 167 -16.95 0.63 8.06
C GLU A 167 -16.40 -0.79 8.28
N PRO A 168 -17.27 -1.81 8.30
CA PRO A 168 -16.84 -3.20 8.36
C PRO A 168 -16.18 -3.64 7.04
N ASN A 169 -15.26 -4.59 7.15
CA ASN A 169 -14.68 -5.30 6.02
C ASN A 169 -14.49 -6.79 6.36
N PRO A 170 -14.14 -7.66 5.40
CA PRO A 170 -14.00 -9.11 5.67
C PRO A 170 -12.93 -9.50 6.70
N HIS A 171 -12.00 -8.61 7.02
CA HIS A 171 -10.86 -8.84 7.92
C HIS A 171 -10.90 -7.97 9.18
N GLY A 172 -12.01 -7.28 9.46
CA GLY A 172 -12.16 -6.38 10.59
C GLY A 172 -12.86 -5.09 10.16
N SER A 173 -12.27 -3.93 10.44
CA SER A 173 -12.86 -2.63 10.13
C SER A 173 -11.85 -1.66 9.54
N ASN A 174 -12.33 -0.77 8.67
CA ASN A 174 -11.62 0.42 8.24
C ASN A 174 -12.17 1.61 9.01
N ALA A 175 -11.28 2.48 9.49
CA ALA A 175 -11.64 3.70 10.17
C ALA A 175 -11.00 4.92 9.50
N VAL A 176 -11.73 6.03 9.46
CA VAL A 176 -11.21 7.33 9.08
C VAL A 176 -11.43 8.31 10.22
N LEU A 177 -10.33 8.89 10.70
CA LEU A 177 -10.32 9.89 11.76
C LEU A 177 -10.28 11.30 11.15
N GLU A 178 -11.23 12.14 11.54
CA GLU A 178 -11.14 13.60 11.47
C GLU A 178 -10.64 14.13 12.82
N LEU A 179 -9.54 14.89 12.83
CA LEU A 179 -8.96 15.46 14.04
C LEU A 179 -8.84 16.99 13.94
N LYS A 180 -9.32 17.67 14.98
CA LYS A 180 -9.37 19.13 15.12
C LYS A 180 -8.73 19.60 16.42
N ASN A 181 -8.28 20.86 16.41
CA ASN A 181 -7.67 21.55 17.55
C ASN A 181 -6.46 20.83 18.17
N VAL A 182 -5.65 20.15 17.35
CA VAL A 182 -4.43 19.47 17.80
C VAL A 182 -3.20 20.33 17.51
N LYS A 183 -2.34 20.52 18.53
CA LYS A 183 -1.12 21.34 18.44
C LYS A 183 0.11 20.44 18.47
N GLY A 184 0.95 20.54 17.45
CA GLY A 184 2.22 19.80 17.39
C GLY A 184 3.39 20.54 18.04
N PRO A 185 4.59 19.93 18.03
CA PRO A 185 4.90 18.64 17.42
C PRO A 185 4.48 17.46 18.30
N LEU A 186 3.84 16.44 17.71
CA LEU A 186 3.44 15.21 18.40
C LEU A 186 3.62 13.99 17.48
N LYS A 187 3.72 12.80 18.06
CA LYS A 187 3.50 11.53 17.37
C LYS A 187 2.27 10.90 18.00
N CYS A 188 1.26 10.58 17.19
CA CYS A 188 -0.04 10.14 17.67
C CYS A 188 -0.47 8.84 16.99
N SER A 189 -1.37 8.12 17.64
CA SER A 189 -1.99 6.89 17.17
C SER A 189 -3.49 6.91 17.44
N LEU A 190 -4.24 6.29 16.55
CA LEU A 190 -5.64 5.92 16.76
C LEU A 190 -5.65 4.47 17.22
N ILE A 191 -6.25 4.23 18.38
CA ILE A 191 -6.33 2.92 19.01
C ILE A 191 -7.81 2.55 19.10
N GLY A 192 -8.19 1.40 18.58
CA GLY A 192 -9.48 0.77 18.87
C GLY A 192 -9.33 -0.12 20.09
N VAL A 193 -10.23 0.03 21.05
CA VAL A 193 -10.29 -0.81 22.25
C VAL A 193 -11.51 -1.70 22.12
N GLY A 194 -11.29 -3.02 22.10
CA GLY A 194 -12.36 -4.01 22.03
C GLY A 194 -13.14 -4.10 23.34
N LYS A 195 -14.36 -4.62 23.28
CA LYS A 195 -15.20 -4.93 24.46
C LYS A 195 -14.57 -5.95 25.41
N ASN A 196 -13.56 -6.69 24.93
CA ASN A 196 -12.72 -7.58 25.72
C ASN A 196 -11.54 -6.87 26.42
N GLY A 197 -11.35 -5.57 26.20
CA GLY A 197 -10.25 -4.75 26.72
C GLY A 197 -8.95 -4.84 25.91
N GLU A 198 -8.90 -5.62 24.83
CA GLU A 198 -7.75 -5.68 23.93
C GLU A 198 -7.64 -4.38 23.12
N ARG A 199 -6.41 -3.95 22.84
CA ARG A 199 -6.11 -2.65 22.22
C ARG A 199 -5.37 -2.88 20.92
N GLU A 200 -5.88 -2.31 19.83
CA GLU A 200 -5.28 -2.41 18.50
C GLU A 200 -5.03 -1.01 17.91
N THR A 201 -3.85 -0.80 17.32
CA THR A 201 -3.52 0.47 16.66
C THR A 201 -3.97 0.45 15.21
N TYR A 202 -4.90 1.32 14.84
CA TYR A 202 -5.42 1.44 13.47
C TYR A 202 -4.45 2.18 12.55
N VAL A 203 -3.83 3.25 13.07
CA VAL A 203 -2.87 4.08 12.33
C VAL A 203 -2.03 4.94 13.28
N THR A 204 -0.79 5.24 12.88
CA THR A 204 0.12 6.16 13.58
C THR A 204 0.54 7.30 12.64
N TRP A 205 0.68 8.51 13.15
CA TRP A 205 1.09 9.69 12.37
C TRP A 205 1.88 10.71 13.19
N ALA A 206 2.45 11.70 12.50
CA ALA A 206 3.07 12.86 13.12
C ALA A 206 2.17 14.09 12.98
N VAL A 207 2.07 14.88 14.04
CA VAL A 207 1.49 16.22 14.02
C VAL A 207 2.65 17.22 13.91
N PRO A 208 2.76 17.98 12.82
CA PRO A 208 3.80 18.99 12.64
C PRO A 208 3.58 20.20 13.56
N LYS A 209 4.60 21.05 13.71
CA LYS A 209 4.58 22.23 14.62
C LYS A 209 3.38 23.16 14.41
N TRP A 210 2.84 23.24 13.20
CA TRP A 210 1.68 24.10 12.91
C TRP A 210 0.33 23.50 13.35
N GLY A 211 0.25 22.19 13.63
CA GLY A 211 -0.97 21.53 14.09
C GLY A 211 -2.06 21.35 13.03
N TYR A 212 -3.25 20.94 13.46
CA TYR A 212 -4.42 20.75 12.60
C TYR A 212 -5.72 21.24 13.26
N GLY A 213 -6.63 21.78 12.45
CA GLY A 213 -7.97 22.20 12.85
C GLY A 213 -8.02 23.30 13.92
N ILE A 214 -7.07 24.24 13.90
CA ILE A 214 -6.97 25.32 14.88
C ILE A 214 -7.75 26.56 14.34
N PRO A 215 -8.85 26.99 14.97
CA PRO A 215 -9.73 28.04 14.42
C PRO A 215 -9.03 29.36 14.08
N ASN A 216 -8.07 29.79 14.91
CA ASN A 216 -7.39 31.09 14.78
C ASN A 216 -5.91 30.95 14.34
N ALA A 217 -5.56 29.89 13.62
CA ALA A 217 -4.19 29.72 13.16
C ALA A 217 -3.79 30.71 12.07
N LYS A 218 -2.50 31.04 12.03
CA LYS A 218 -1.91 31.98 11.05
C LYS A 218 -1.86 31.42 9.63
N THR A 219 -1.75 30.11 9.49
CA THR A 219 -1.65 29.43 8.18
C THR A 219 -2.94 28.69 7.87
N ASP A 220 -3.34 28.68 6.60
CA ASP A 220 -4.54 27.95 6.18
C ASP A 220 -4.40 26.45 6.37
N GLN A 221 -3.18 25.92 6.30
CA GLN A 221 -2.91 24.51 6.56
C GLN A 221 -3.25 24.10 8.00
N ALA A 222 -2.95 24.97 8.99
CA ALA A 222 -3.24 24.69 10.39
C ALA A 222 -4.73 24.84 10.75
N LYS A 223 -5.50 25.60 9.95
CA LYS A 223 -6.95 25.71 10.10
C LYS A 223 -7.69 24.46 9.61
N LYS A 224 -7.10 23.74 8.65
CA LYS A 224 -7.70 22.53 8.08
C LYS A 224 -7.61 21.36 9.08
N PRO A 225 -8.69 20.57 9.26
CA PRO A 225 -8.62 19.36 10.05
C PRO A 225 -7.69 18.33 9.40
N LEU A 226 -7.19 17.40 10.20
CA LEU A 226 -6.49 16.23 9.70
C LEU A 226 -7.52 15.15 9.38
N TYR A 227 -7.43 14.55 8.19
CA TYR A 227 -8.10 13.29 7.89
C TYR A 227 -7.04 12.22 7.70
N ILE A 228 -7.19 11.11 8.42
CA ILE A 228 -6.28 9.96 8.31
C ILE A 228 -7.09 8.67 8.34
N GLN A 229 -6.70 7.73 7.48
CA GLN A 229 -7.35 6.42 7.35
C GLN A 229 -6.45 5.33 7.94
N GLY A 230 -7.07 4.37 8.61
CA GLY A 230 -6.44 3.18 9.18
C GLY A 230 -7.41 2.02 9.19
N GLY A 231 -6.95 0.87 9.68
CA GLY A 231 -7.79 -0.33 9.83
C GLY A 231 -7.31 -1.20 10.97
N GLY A 232 -8.22 -2.02 11.49
CA GLY A 232 -7.96 -2.96 12.57
C GLY A 232 -8.73 -4.26 12.37
N SER A 233 -8.35 -5.28 13.14
CA SER A 233 -8.93 -6.62 13.11
C SER A 233 -10.31 -6.71 13.76
N PHE A 234 -10.65 -5.81 14.69
CA PHE A 234 -11.98 -5.76 15.28
C PHE A 234 -13.06 -5.41 14.25
N GLN A 235 -14.16 -6.15 14.29
CA GLN A 235 -15.40 -5.70 13.66
C GLN A 235 -15.98 -4.50 14.40
N PRO A 236 -16.74 -3.60 13.74
CA PRO A 236 -17.27 -2.39 14.39
C PRO A 236 -18.07 -2.68 15.67
N ASN A 237 -18.81 -3.79 15.70
CA ASN A 237 -19.61 -4.22 16.85
C ASN A 237 -18.78 -4.82 18.01
N GLU A 238 -17.50 -5.10 17.81
CA GLU A 238 -16.57 -5.60 18.82
C GLU A 238 -15.83 -4.47 19.54
N ILE A 239 -15.88 -3.25 19.01
CA ILE A 239 -15.21 -2.07 19.56
C ILE A 239 -16.07 -1.47 20.68
N ASP A 240 -15.44 -1.13 21.79
CA ASP A 240 -16.05 -0.43 22.93
C ASP A 240 -15.82 1.08 22.81
N LYS A 241 -14.58 1.47 22.47
CA LYS A 241 -14.18 2.87 22.34
C LYS A 241 -12.99 3.03 21.39
N TYR A 242 -12.78 4.25 20.96
CA TYR A 242 -11.57 4.70 20.28
C TYR A 242 -10.80 5.69 21.15
N GLU A 243 -9.48 5.57 21.14
CA GLU A 243 -8.58 6.48 21.83
C GLU A 243 -7.63 7.11 20.82
N VAL A 244 -7.56 8.44 20.81
CA VAL A 244 -6.47 9.16 20.16
C VAL A 244 -5.44 9.47 21.23
N MET A 245 -4.26 8.87 21.11
CA MET A 245 -3.19 9.02 22.07
C MET A 245 -1.90 9.46 21.39
N THR A 246 -1.01 10.07 22.16
CA THR A 246 0.37 10.23 21.73
C THR A 246 1.14 8.92 21.96
N THR A 247 2.22 8.69 21.20
CA THR A 247 3.01 7.45 21.32
C THR A 247 3.76 7.33 22.65
N ASP A 248 3.91 8.44 23.39
CA ASP A 248 4.42 8.50 24.77
C ASP A 248 3.32 8.26 25.85
N GLY A 249 2.09 7.93 25.44
CA GLY A 249 1.03 7.46 26.33
C GLY A 249 0.08 8.54 26.86
N LYS A 250 0.10 9.77 26.33
CA LYS A 250 -0.85 10.81 26.71
C LYS A 250 -2.15 10.65 25.90
N LEU A 251 -3.27 10.49 26.60
CA LEU A 251 -4.60 10.53 25.99
C LEU A 251 -4.92 11.96 25.51
N LEU A 252 -5.34 12.10 24.26
CA LEU A 252 -5.80 13.36 23.69
C LEU A 252 -7.32 13.45 23.67
N VAL A 253 -7.99 12.38 23.28
CA VAL A 253 -9.46 12.27 23.28
C VAL A 253 -9.88 10.80 23.23
N GLU A 254 -10.97 10.48 23.93
CA GLU A 254 -11.64 9.19 23.93
C GLU A 254 -13.03 9.34 23.29
N LEU A 255 -13.45 8.37 22.48
CA LEU A 255 -14.74 8.33 21.80
C LEU A 255 -15.42 6.98 22.07
N ASP A 256 -16.66 6.98 22.53
CA ASP A 256 -17.46 5.76 22.64
C ASP A 256 -17.87 5.28 21.23
N ALA A 257 -17.75 3.97 20.97
CA ALA A 257 -18.02 3.36 19.65
C ALA A 257 -19.51 3.02 19.42
#